data_AF-A0AAD6HYV8-F1
#
_entry.id   AF-A0AAD6HYV8-F1
#
_cell.length_a   1.000
_cell.length_b   1.000
_cell.length_c   1.000
_cell.angle_alpha   90.00
_cell.angle_beta   90.00
_cell.angle_gamma   90.00
#
_symmetry.space_group_name_H-M   'P 1'
#
loop_
_entity.id
_entity.type
_entity.pdbx_description
1 polymer ?
#
loop_
_entity_poly.entity_id
_entity_poly.type
_entity_poly.pdbx_seq_one_letter_code
_entity_poly.pdbx_strand_id
1 'polypeptide(L)'
;MHGQPWHGLAAIATLASCALANPLAYWNVVGNASLNTERLMARNTTEFDLADLSFIKSMAAIGDSYSAGIGAGSRLGSCYDNSYPYLTDERLGDQAARTFWFESCSGAVTDDVLNDQIPNINGNQQVILLSAGGNDAELSNILNQCIFQ
;
A
#
# COMPACT_ATOMS: atom_id res chain seq x y z
N MET A 1 -5.37 46.51 -30.55
CA MET A 1 -5.56 45.78 -31.82
C MET A 1 -4.72 44.51 -31.77
N HIS A 2 -5.34 43.37 -32.10
CA HIS A 2 -4.80 41.98 -32.13
C HIS A 2 -4.45 41.38 -30.75
N GLY A 3 -5.13 40.36 -30.21
CA GLY A 3 -6.12 39.41 -30.75
C GLY A 3 -5.69 37.98 -30.40
N GLN A 4 -6.16 37.43 -29.27
CA GLN A 4 -5.98 36.03 -28.88
C GLN A 4 -6.86 35.11 -29.75
N PRO A 5 -6.36 33.96 -30.24
CA PRO A 5 -7.22 32.94 -30.83
C PRO A 5 -7.62 31.90 -29.77
N TRP A 6 -8.92 31.79 -29.57
CA TRP A 6 -9.60 30.68 -28.89
C TRP A 6 -9.76 29.52 -29.88
N HIS A 7 -9.19 28.35 -29.57
CA HIS A 7 -9.59 27.06 -30.13
C HIS A 7 -9.53 26.07 -28.96
N GLY A 8 -10.64 25.66 -28.35
CA GLY A 8 -11.68 24.83 -28.96
C GLY A 8 -11.48 23.40 -28.44
N LEU A 9 -12.02 23.11 -27.25
CA LEU A 9 -11.98 21.80 -26.61
C LEU A 9 -12.69 20.76 -27.51
N ALA A 10 -11.94 19.79 -28.05
CA ALA A 10 -12.50 18.63 -28.73
C ALA A 10 -12.73 17.51 -27.71
N ALA A 11 -13.98 17.31 -27.30
CA ALA A 11 -14.40 16.16 -26.53
C ALA A 11 -14.49 14.93 -27.46
N ILE A 12 -13.64 13.92 -27.26
CA ILE A 12 -13.73 12.64 -27.97
C ILE A 12 -14.72 11.76 -27.20
N ALA A 13 -15.94 11.66 -27.70
CA ALA A 13 -16.90 10.64 -27.27
C ALA A 13 -16.64 9.36 -28.06
N THR A 14 -16.11 8.33 -27.41
CA THR A 14 -16.01 6.99 -28.03
C THR A 14 -17.36 6.29 -27.94
N LEU A 15 -18.07 6.20 -29.06
CA LEU A 15 -19.22 5.31 -29.21
C LEU A 15 -18.72 3.87 -29.31
N ALA A 16 -19.07 3.05 -28.32
CA ALA A 16 -18.91 1.60 -28.39
C ALA A 16 -19.73 1.06 -29.56
N SER A 17 -19.04 0.60 -30.60
CA SER A 17 -19.65 -0.16 -31.70
C SER A 17 -19.32 -1.63 -31.49
N CYS A 18 -20.31 -2.42 -31.10
CA CYS A 18 -20.23 -3.88 -31.13
C CYS A 18 -20.09 -4.32 -32.60
N ALA A 19 -18.87 -4.59 -33.05
CA ALA A 19 -18.64 -5.30 -34.29
C ALA A 19 -18.88 -6.80 -34.04
N LEU A 20 -20.00 -7.31 -34.55
CA LEU A 20 -20.23 -8.76 -34.70
C LEU A 20 -19.18 -9.31 -35.68
N ALA A 21 -18.22 -10.07 -35.17
CA ALA A 21 -17.29 -10.81 -36.01
C ALA A 21 -18.01 -11.97 -36.70
N ASN A 22 -18.17 -11.89 -38.02
CA ASN A 22 -18.62 -13.01 -38.84
C ASN A 22 -17.49 -14.06 -38.94
N PRO A 23 -17.71 -15.33 -38.55
CA PRO A 23 -16.64 -16.33 -38.41
C PRO A 23 -16.27 -17.04 -39.73
N LEU A 24 -16.52 -16.47 -40.91
CA LEU A 24 -16.38 -17.19 -42.20
C LEU A 24 -15.58 -16.45 -43.29
N ALA A 25 -14.64 -15.58 -42.92
CA ALA A 25 -13.65 -15.06 -43.87
C ALA A 25 -12.37 -15.89 -43.80
N TYR A 26 -12.29 -16.92 -44.64
CA TYR A 26 -11.11 -17.76 -44.86
C TYR A 26 -10.04 -16.96 -45.61
N TRP A 27 -8.99 -16.53 -44.91
CA TRP A 27 -7.77 -15.99 -45.51
C TRP A 27 -6.73 -17.09 -45.65
N ASN A 28 -6.42 -17.47 -46.90
CA ASN A 28 -5.25 -18.29 -47.21
C ASN A 28 -3.99 -17.46 -46.97
N VAL A 29 -3.27 -17.73 -45.88
CA VAL A 29 -1.88 -17.29 -45.72
C VAL A 29 -0.97 -18.43 -46.17
N VAL A 30 -0.39 -18.29 -47.36
CA VAL A 30 0.75 -19.10 -47.78
C VAL A 30 1.97 -18.57 -47.04
N GLY A 31 2.36 -19.28 -45.99
CA GLY A 31 3.59 -19.01 -45.24
C GLY A 31 3.90 -20.18 -44.32
N ASN A 32 5.12 -20.71 -44.41
CA ASN A 32 5.63 -21.70 -43.48
C ASN A 32 5.96 -21.00 -42.15
N ALA A 33 4.91 -20.63 -41.40
CA ALA A 33 5.03 -20.20 -40.02
C ALA A 33 4.60 -21.37 -39.14
N SER A 34 5.57 -22.15 -38.66
CA SER A 34 5.37 -22.95 -37.45
C SER A 34 5.22 -21.97 -36.28
N LEU A 35 3.99 -21.49 -36.10
CA LEU A 35 3.59 -20.75 -34.91
C LEU A 35 3.30 -21.79 -33.85
N ASN A 36 4.19 -21.85 -32.86
CA ASN A 36 4.01 -22.69 -31.70
C ASN A 36 2.87 -22.07 -30.85
N THR A 37 1.63 -22.42 -31.19
CA THR A 37 0.38 -21.90 -30.59
C THR A 37 0.34 -22.08 -29.07
N GLU A 38 1.12 -23.03 -28.54
CA GLU A 38 1.41 -23.20 -27.11
C GLU A 38 1.83 -21.88 -26.43
N ARG A 39 2.54 -20.98 -27.14
CA ARG A 39 3.10 -19.76 -26.55
C ARG A 39 2.20 -18.52 -26.66
N LEU A 40 1.19 -18.54 -27.53
CA LEU A 40 0.27 -17.41 -27.75
C LEU A 40 -0.92 -17.40 -26.78
N MET A 41 -1.22 -18.54 -26.16
CA MET A 41 -2.25 -18.69 -25.12
C MET A 41 -1.69 -19.20 -23.79
N ALA A 42 -0.38 -19.41 -23.69
CA ALA A 42 0.28 -19.56 -22.39
C ALA A 42 0.26 -18.22 -21.66
N ARG A 43 -0.86 -17.93 -21.00
CA ARG A 43 -0.81 -17.21 -19.74
C ARG A 43 0.17 -18.01 -18.90
N ASN A 44 1.37 -17.49 -18.66
CA ASN A 44 2.33 -18.13 -17.79
C ASN A 44 1.68 -18.20 -16.41
N THR A 45 1.06 -19.35 -16.08
CA THR A 45 0.30 -19.56 -14.84
C THR A 45 1.21 -19.95 -13.67
N THR A 46 2.52 -20.03 -13.91
CA THR A 46 3.56 -19.86 -12.88
C THR A 46 3.91 -18.37 -12.94
N GLU A 47 3.62 -17.51 -11.96
CA GLU A 47 4.25 -17.52 -10.63
C GLU A 47 3.78 -16.24 -9.90
N PHE A 48 2.46 -16.06 -9.70
CA PHE A 48 2.02 -15.02 -8.76
C PHE A 48 2.04 -15.66 -7.37
N ASP A 49 3.17 -15.54 -6.68
CA ASP A 49 3.24 -15.92 -5.28
C ASP A 49 2.56 -14.83 -4.44
N LEU A 50 1.42 -15.20 -3.84
CA LEU A 50 0.69 -14.34 -2.92
C LEU A 50 1.51 -13.98 -1.66
N ALA A 51 2.55 -14.74 -1.35
CA ALA A 51 3.49 -14.47 -0.27
C ALA A 51 4.67 -13.58 -0.70
N ASP A 52 4.85 -13.31 -2.00
CA ASP A 52 5.87 -12.37 -2.47
C ASP A 52 5.42 -10.92 -2.24
N LEU A 53 5.89 -10.37 -1.13
CA LEU A 53 5.65 -8.99 -0.71
C LEU A 53 6.84 -8.07 -1.04
N SER A 54 7.80 -8.53 -1.86
CA SER A 54 9.00 -7.78 -2.22
C SER A 54 8.73 -6.46 -2.92
N PHE A 55 7.52 -6.27 -3.46
CA PHE A 55 7.07 -5.00 -4.04
C PHE A 55 6.95 -3.88 -2.99
N ILE A 56 6.86 -4.21 -1.69
CA ILE A 56 6.82 -3.23 -0.60
C ILE A 56 8.25 -2.72 -0.33
N LYS A 57 8.53 -1.52 -0.84
CA LYS A 57 9.78 -0.77 -0.71
C LYS A 57 9.68 0.41 0.25
N SER A 58 8.48 0.92 0.53
CA SER A 58 8.25 1.97 1.53
C SER A 58 7.08 1.62 2.43
N MET A 59 7.32 1.63 3.73
CA MET A 59 6.27 1.47 4.73
C MET A 59 6.48 2.38 5.92
N ALA A 60 5.39 2.63 6.64
CA ALA A 60 5.40 3.38 7.88
C ALA A 60 4.65 2.65 8.99
N ALA A 61 5.01 2.97 10.23
CA ALA A 61 4.28 2.59 11.43
C ALA A 61 4.02 3.85 12.25
N ILE A 62 2.74 4.15 12.42
CA ILE A 62 2.22 5.28 13.19
C ILE A 62 1.22 4.75 14.22
N GLY A 63 0.85 5.58 15.17
CA GLY A 63 -0.13 5.27 16.18
C GLY A 63 0.36 5.41 17.61
N ASP A 64 -0.34 4.69 18.47
CA ASP A 64 -0.21 4.71 19.92
C ASP A 64 0.75 3.63 20.47
N SER A 65 0.66 3.38 21.77
CA SER A 65 1.49 2.42 22.50
C SER A 65 1.42 0.99 21.98
N TYR A 66 0.30 0.58 21.36
CA TYR A 66 0.15 -0.76 20.80
C TYR A 66 0.96 -0.93 19.51
N SER A 67 1.10 0.14 18.72
CA SER A 67 1.99 0.17 17.55
C SER A 67 3.46 0.38 17.95
N ALA A 68 3.71 1.29 18.91
CA ALA A 68 5.06 1.52 19.43
C ALA A 68 5.67 0.30 20.13
N GLY A 69 4.81 -0.59 20.65
CA GLY A 69 5.21 -1.86 21.29
C GLY A 69 5.77 -1.68 22.69
N ILE A 70 5.19 -0.78 23.49
CA ILE A 70 5.64 -0.60 24.88
C ILE A 70 5.63 -1.93 25.64
N GLY A 71 6.74 -2.23 26.31
CA GLY A 71 6.92 -3.49 27.05
C GLY A 71 7.42 -4.67 26.20
N ALA A 72 7.65 -4.49 24.90
CA ALA A 72 8.21 -5.54 24.05
C ALA A 72 9.70 -5.27 23.74
N GLY A 73 10.62 -6.06 24.30
CA GLY A 73 12.04 -5.95 23.94
C GLY A 73 12.72 -4.66 24.41
N SER A 74 13.71 -4.19 23.66
CA SER A 74 14.53 -3.01 23.96
C SER A 74 13.95 -1.75 23.32
N ARG A 75 14.13 -0.62 24.00
CA ARG A 75 13.63 0.68 23.57
C ARG A 75 14.52 1.28 22.47
N LEU A 76 13.90 1.66 21.35
CA LEU A 76 14.47 2.36 20.20
C LEU A 76 13.86 3.78 20.13
N GLY A 77 14.24 4.66 21.06
CA GLY A 77 13.60 5.99 21.15
C GLY A 77 12.17 5.91 21.69
N SER A 78 11.16 6.36 20.95
CA SER A 78 9.74 6.21 21.34
C SER A 78 9.18 4.81 21.09
N CYS A 79 9.86 4.01 20.27
CA CYS A 79 9.43 2.70 19.80
C CYS A 79 10.24 1.57 20.45
N TYR A 80 9.92 0.33 20.11
CA TYR A 80 10.58 -0.86 20.64
C TYR A 80 10.93 -1.88 19.54
N ASP A 81 12.05 -2.58 19.70
CA ASP A 81 12.60 -3.54 18.73
C ASP A 81 11.79 -4.84 18.61
N ASN A 82 10.94 -5.19 19.58
CA ASN A 82 10.03 -6.33 19.49
C ASN A 82 8.56 -5.91 19.31
N SER A 83 8.32 -4.66 18.90
CA SER A 83 7.00 -4.20 18.51
C SER A 83 6.50 -4.91 17.26
N TYR A 84 5.18 -5.05 17.09
CA TYR A 84 4.65 -5.73 15.91
C TYR A 84 5.06 -5.06 14.58
N PRO A 85 5.17 -3.71 14.47
CA PRO A 85 5.63 -3.11 13.23
C PRO A 85 7.09 -3.41 12.91
N TYR A 86 7.96 -3.40 13.92
CA TYR A 86 9.37 -3.76 13.76
C TYR A 86 9.52 -5.21 13.27
N LEU A 87 8.84 -6.14 13.93
CA LEU A 87 8.84 -7.55 13.52
C LEU A 87 8.17 -7.80 12.15
N THR A 88 7.25 -6.92 11.75
CA THR A 88 6.61 -6.99 10.43
C THR A 88 7.56 -6.53 9.34
N ASP A 89 8.30 -5.44 9.55
CA ASP A 89 9.32 -4.97 8.61
C ASP A 89 10.36 -6.07 8.30
N GLU A 90 10.81 -6.83 9.30
CA GLU A 90 11.73 -7.96 9.10
C GLU A 90 11.16 -9.10 8.23
N ARG A 91 9.83 -9.21 8.12
CA ARG A 91 9.13 -10.34 7.49
C ARG A 91 8.52 -10.02 6.12
N LEU A 92 8.44 -8.75 5.73
CA LEU A 92 7.84 -8.31 4.46
C LEU A 92 8.81 -8.35 3.26
N GLY A 93 9.78 -9.27 3.27
CA GLY A 93 10.80 -9.41 2.22
C GLY A 93 12.12 -8.73 2.58
N ASP A 94 12.91 -8.34 1.58
CA ASP A 94 14.25 -7.78 1.79
C ASP A 94 14.23 -6.43 2.52
N GLN A 95 14.60 -6.45 3.79
CA GLN A 95 14.67 -5.27 4.66
C GLN A 95 15.70 -4.25 4.15
N ALA A 96 16.83 -4.70 3.58
CA ALA A 96 17.86 -3.80 3.07
C ALA A 96 17.38 -3.01 1.84
N ALA A 97 16.38 -3.53 1.13
CA ALA A 97 15.76 -2.88 -0.01
C ALA A 97 14.52 -2.03 0.37
N ARG A 98 14.20 -1.88 1.65
CA ARG A 98 13.00 -1.19 2.13
C ARG A 98 13.35 -0.02 3.04
N THR A 99 12.57 1.05 2.91
CA THR A 99 12.58 2.17 3.85
C THR A 99 11.43 1.98 4.84
N PHE A 100 11.75 1.99 6.12
CA PHE A 100 10.77 1.89 7.20
C PHE A 100 10.78 3.16 8.06
N TRP A 101 9.65 3.84 8.14
CA TRP A 101 9.43 5.01 9.00
C TRP A 101 8.67 4.60 10.25
N PHE A 102 9.32 4.68 11.41
CA PHE A 102 8.73 4.24 12.66
C PHE A 102 8.43 5.42 13.59
N GLU A 103 7.23 5.98 13.46
CA GLU A 103 6.77 7.21 14.11
C GLU A 103 5.68 6.96 15.18
N SER A 104 5.45 5.70 15.56
CA SER A 104 4.49 5.38 16.62
C SER A 104 4.97 5.91 17.97
N CYS A 105 4.04 6.39 18.78
CA CYS A 105 4.36 7.02 20.06
C CYS A 105 3.38 6.57 21.15
N SER A 106 3.91 6.17 22.30
CA SER A 106 3.08 5.83 23.45
C SER A 106 2.26 7.04 23.92
N GLY A 107 0.96 6.83 24.14
CA GLY A 107 0.05 7.89 24.59
C GLY A 107 -0.52 8.76 23.47
N ALA A 108 -0.11 8.56 22.21
CA ALA A 108 -0.63 9.34 21.09
C ALA A 108 -2.16 9.18 20.96
N VAL A 109 -2.87 10.30 20.81
CA VAL A 109 -4.27 10.34 20.39
C VAL A 109 -4.38 10.49 18.87
N THR A 110 -5.58 10.39 18.32
CA THR A 110 -5.79 10.53 16.86
C THR A 110 -5.33 11.88 16.32
N ASP A 111 -5.45 12.96 17.10
CA ASP A 111 -4.94 14.28 16.74
C ASP A 111 -3.40 14.31 16.60
N ASP A 112 -2.66 13.62 17.47
CA ASP A 112 -1.20 13.53 17.37
C ASP A 112 -0.78 12.75 16.11
N VAL A 113 -1.54 11.70 15.76
CA VAL A 113 -1.30 10.94 14.53
C VAL A 113 -1.45 11.83 13.30
N LEU A 114 -2.48 12.67 13.26
CA LEU A 114 -2.75 13.57 12.14
C LEU A 114 -1.77 14.72 12.04
N ASN A 115 -1.42 15.33 13.18
CA ASN A 115 -0.67 16.60 13.21
C ASN A 115 0.83 16.40 13.37
N ASP A 116 1.28 15.31 13.98
CA ASP A 116 2.69 15.09 14.29
C ASP A 116 3.26 13.90 13.51
N GLN A 117 2.56 12.77 13.44
CA GLN A 117 3.15 11.54 12.88
C GLN A 117 3.05 11.47 11.36
N ILE A 118 1.88 11.73 10.77
CA ILE A 118 1.69 11.72 9.31
C ILE A 118 2.61 12.73 8.59
N PRO A 119 2.83 13.96 9.10
CA PRO A 119 3.77 14.89 8.47
C PRO A 119 5.23 14.45 8.51
N ASN A 120 5.60 13.57 9.45
CA ASN A 120 6.98 13.11 9.63
C ASN A 120 7.34 11.88 8.78
N ILE A 121 6.36 11.18 8.20
CA ILE A 121 6.63 10.08 7.28
C ILE A 121 6.71 10.60 5.84
N ASN A 122 7.53 9.96 4.99
CA ASN A 122 7.54 10.33 3.58
C ASN A 122 6.21 9.97 2.88
N GLY A 123 5.88 10.68 1.80
CA GLY A 123 4.76 10.33 0.94
C GLY A 123 4.98 9.00 0.19
N ASN A 124 3.94 8.49 -0.46
CA ASN A 124 3.95 7.24 -1.24
C ASN A 124 4.24 5.97 -0.42
N GLN A 125 3.81 5.93 0.85
CA GLN A 125 3.79 4.67 1.59
C GLN A 125 2.93 3.63 0.87
N GLN A 126 3.45 2.41 0.75
CA GLN A 126 2.70 1.29 0.20
C GLN A 126 1.94 0.53 1.29
N VAL A 127 2.45 0.60 2.52
CA VAL A 127 1.82 0.04 3.72
C VAL A 127 1.99 1.03 4.87
N ILE A 128 0.92 1.23 5.63
CA ILE A 128 0.95 1.95 6.90
C ILE A 128 0.34 1.03 7.96
N LEU A 129 1.13 0.74 8.99
CA LEU A 129 0.67 0.04 10.18
C LEU A 129 0.19 1.07 11.20
N LEU A 130 -1.03 0.90 11.71
CA LEU A 130 -1.68 1.89 12.57
C LEU A 130 -2.43 1.21 13.73
N SER A 131 -2.23 1.75 14.93
CA SER A 131 -3.11 1.58 16.09
C SER A 131 -3.37 2.95 16.69
N ALA A 132 -4.63 3.36 16.87
CA ALA A 132 -4.96 4.63 17.52
C ALA A 132 -6.38 4.56 18.09
N GLY A 133 -6.75 5.51 18.94
CA GLY A 133 -8.09 5.65 19.52
C GLY A 133 -8.23 5.14 20.95
N GLY A 134 -7.32 4.28 21.44
CA GLY A 134 -7.36 3.79 22.82
C GLY A 134 -7.16 4.91 23.84
N ASN A 135 -6.29 5.87 23.52
CA ASN A 135 -6.05 7.05 24.37
C ASN A 135 -7.20 8.06 24.27
N ASP A 136 -7.78 8.23 23.08
CA ASP A 136 -8.95 9.08 22.85
C ASP A 136 -10.18 8.59 23.65
N ALA A 137 -10.33 7.26 23.76
CA ALA A 137 -11.36 6.63 24.57
C ALA A 137 -11.01 6.54 26.07
N GLU A 138 -9.88 7.10 26.49
CA GLU A 138 -9.36 7.08 27.85
C GLU A 138 -9.27 5.68 28.48
N LEU A 139 -8.85 4.67 27.71
CA LEU A 139 -8.84 3.28 28.16
C LEU A 139 -8.09 3.09 29.49
N SER A 140 -6.95 3.76 29.68
CA SER A 140 -6.20 3.70 30.94
C SER A 140 -6.99 4.23 32.13
N ASN A 141 -7.81 5.28 31.95
CA ASN A 141 -8.67 5.81 33.01
C ASN A 141 -9.75 4.79 33.38
N ILE A 142 -10.36 4.14 32.38
CA ILE A 142 -11.35 3.07 32.60
C ILE A 142 -10.73 1.92 33.40
N LEU A 143 -9.54 1.46 33.02
CA LEU A 143 -8.85 0.37 33.72
C LEU A 143 -8.48 0.75 35.16
N ASN A 144 -8.02 1.97 35.40
CA ASN A 144 -7.70 2.44 36.75
C ASN A 144 -8.95 2.51 37.64
N GLN A 145 -10.09 2.95 37.10
CA GLN A 145 -11.34 3.03 37.86
C GLN A 145 -11.96 1.66 38.13
N CYS A 146 -11.89 0.74 37.15
CA CYS A 146 -12.62 -0.52 37.20
C CYS A 146 -11.80 -1.72 37.70
N ILE A 147 -10.47 -1.72 37.52
CA ILE A 147 -9.62 -2.90 37.72
C ILE A 147 -8.51 -2.66 38.75
N PHE A 148 -7.76 -1.55 38.65
CA PHE A 148 -6.48 -1.38 39.36
C PHE A 148 -6.54 -0.52 40.64
N GLN A 149 -7.71 -0.38 41.26
CA GLN A 149 -7.95 0.53 42.39
C GLN A 149 -6.86 0.51 43.49
#